data_AF-A0A6N9TEC9-F1
#
_entry.id   AF-A0A6N9TEC9-F1
#
_cell.length_a   1.000
_cell.length_b   1.000
_cell.length_c   1.000
_cell.angle_alpha   90.00
_cell.angle_beta   90.00
_cell.angle_gamma   90.00
#
_symmetry.space_group_name_H-M   'P 1'
#
loop_
_entity.id
_entity.type
_entity.pdbx_description
1 polymer ?
#
loop_
_entity_poly.entity_id
_entity_poly.type
_entity_poly.pdbx_seq_one_letter_code
_entity_poly.pdbx_strand_id
1 'polypeptide(L)'
;MSSNTHKRDNLSEAKAATAWYLYLIENRLGQLYTGITTDPKRRIAQHRGEKVGGAKALKGKSPLTFRAIFQLSNKSEAAVLECKVKKLTRTQKNSIIQSGKLELTNKDGTLTFNCIRAELVDSLPT
;
A
#
# COMPACT_ATOMS: atom_id res chain seq x y z
N MET A 1 34.32 -0.40 43.44
CA MET A 1 35.16 0.23 42.39
C MET A 1 35.28 -0.82 41.30
N SER A 2 34.76 -0.75 40.09
CA SER A 2 34.38 0.30 39.14
C SER A 2 33.79 -0.49 37.95
N SER A 3 32.84 -0.11 37.12
CA SER A 3 31.94 1.03 36.99
C SER A 3 30.79 0.52 36.13
N ASN A 4 29.56 0.81 36.54
CA ASN A 4 28.38 0.69 35.70
C ASN A 4 28.48 1.78 34.63
N THR A 5 28.50 1.43 33.34
CA THR A 5 28.29 2.42 32.27
C THR A 5 27.48 1.76 31.15
N HIS A 6 26.17 1.63 31.42
CA HIS A 6 25.18 1.51 30.36
C HIS A 6 25.28 2.75 29.47
N LYS A 7 25.94 2.64 28.32
CA LYS A 7 25.83 3.61 27.23
C LYS A 7 24.35 3.65 26.82
N ARG A 8 23.67 4.71 27.24
CA ARG A 8 22.38 5.09 26.69
C ARG A 8 22.66 5.67 25.31
N ASP A 9 22.48 4.86 24.28
CA ASP A 9 22.49 5.34 22.91
C ASP A 9 21.23 6.16 22.68
N ASN A 10 21.43 7.47 22.80
CA ASN A 10 20.48 8.51 22.48
C ASN A 10 20.47 8.66 20.95
N LEU A 11 19.68 7.86 20.24
CA LEU A 11 19.36 8.10 18.83
C LEU A 11 17.94 8.66 18.73
N SER A 12 17.85 9.98 18.89
CA SER A 12 16.75 10.77 18.34
C SER A 12 16.87 10.82 16.82
N GLU A 13 16.51 9.74 16.13
CA GLU A 13 16.16 9.82 14.72
C GLU A 13 14.67 10.11 14.63
N ALA A 14 14.33 11.21 13.96
CA ALA A 14 12.96 11.57 13.64
C ALA A 14 12.24 10.31 13.13
N LYS A 15 11.23 9.84 13.88
CA LYS A 15 10.38 8.70 13.53
C LYS A 15 9.89 8.91 12.09
N ALA A 16 10.58 8.32 11.13
CA ALA A 16 10.23 8.41 9.72
C ALA A 16 8.77 7.97 9.63
N ALA A 17 7.88 8.90 9.26
CA ALA A 17 6.47 8.61 9.14
C ALA A 17 6.36 7.40 8.21
N THR A 18 5.97 6.24 8.75
CA THR A 18 5.97 5.00 7.99
C THR A 18 5.02 5.19 6.81
N ALA A 19 5.56 5.20 5.59
CA ALA A 19 4.77 5.36 4.39
C ALA A 19 3.70 4.25 4.31
N TRP A 20 2.51 4.65 3.90
CA TRP A 20 1.41 3.72 3.63
C TRP A 20 1.24 3.61 2.13
N TYR A 21 0.79 2.45 1.68
CA TYR A 21 0.56 2.17 0.27
C TYR A 21 -0.85 1.65 0.10
N LEU A 22 -1.61 2.26 -0.81
CA LEU A 22 -2.85 1.71 -1.33
C LEU A 22 -2.55 0.98 -2.62
N TYR A 23 -3.01 -0.24 -2.77
CA TYR A 23 -2.80 -1.03 -3.96
C TYR A 23 -4.10 -1.59 -4.52
N LEU A 24 -4.11 -1.74 -5.84
CA LEU A 24 -5.11 -2.51 -6.59
C LEU A 24 -4.38 -3.70 -7.21
N ILE A 25 -4.85 -4.90 -6.89
CA ILE A 25 -4.40 -6.13 -7.55
C ILE A 25 -5.53 -6.69 -8.38
N GLU A 26 -5.17 -7.30 -9.50
CA GLU A 26 -6.08 -8.06 -10.35
C GLU A 26 -5.71 -9.53 -10.31
N ASN A 27 -6.73 -10.39 -10.26
CA ASN A 27 -6.56 -11.83 -10.40
C ASN A 27 -6.77 -12.28 -11.85
N ARG A 28 -6.54 -13.57 -12.13
CA ARG A 28 -6.77 -14.17 -13.45
C ARG A 28 -8.18 -14.02 -14.03
N LEU A 29 -9.18 -13.78 -13.19
CA LEU A 29 -10.58 -13.58 -13.59
C LEU A 29 -10.92 -12.11 -13.82
N GLY A 30 -9.93 -11.20 -13.79
CA GLY A 30 -10.14 -9.77 -13.95
C GLY A 30 -10.82 -9.10 -12.75
N GLN A 31 -10.94 -9.78 -11.61
CA GLN A 31 -11.51 -9.20 -10.39
C GLN A 31 -10.46 -8.34 -9.70
N LEU A 32 -10.83 -7.12 -9.35
CA LEU A 32 -9.97 -6.20 -8.61
C LEU A 32 -10.15 -6.36 -7.10
N TYR A 33 -9.03 -6.40 -6.40
CA TYR A 33 -8.97 -6.27 -4.96
C TYR A 33 -8.20 -5.01 -4.59
N THR A 34 -8.70 -4.29 -3.58
CA THR A 34 -8.08 -3.07 -3.06
C THR A 34 -7.69 -3.30 -1.62
N GLY A 35 -6.46 -2.93 -1.27
CA GLY A 35 -5.98 -2.98 0.10
C GLY A 35 -4.96 -1.91 0.40
N ILE A 36 -4.69 -1.70 1.67
CA ILE A 36 -3.57 -0.88 2.14
C ILE A 36 -2.51 -1.72 2.85
N THR A 37 -1.26 -1.26 2.82
CA THR A 37 -0.14 -1.89 3.52
C THR A 37 1.01 -0.91 3.67
N THR A 38 1.93 -1.17 4.62
CA THR A 38 3.22 -0.47 4.68
C THR A 38 4.28 -1.15 3.82
N ASP A 39 4.02 -2.37 3.34
CA ASP A 39 4.98 -3.19 2.59
C ASP A 39 4.24 -3.98 1.48
N PRO A 40 4.16 -3.40 0.25
CA PRO A 40 3.50 -4.02 -0.89
C PRO A 40 4.10 -5.37 -1.28
N LYS A 41 5.43 -5.51 -1.22
CA LYS A 41 6.15 -6.75 -1.60
C LYS A 41 5.76 -7.90 -0.71
N ARG A 42 5.87 -7.71 0.62
CA ARG A 42 5.46 -8.73 1.58
C ARG A 42 3.98 -9.05 1.42
N ARG A 43 3.14 -8.05 1.17
CA ARG A 43 1.69 -8.25 1.05
C ARG A 43 1.31 -9.06 -0.19
N ILE A 44 1.94 -8.84 -1.35
CA ILE A 44 1.65 -9.65 -2.53
C ILE A 44 2.17 -11.08 -2.40
N ALA A 45 3.37 -11.28 -1.82
CA ALA A 45 3.91 -12.61 -1.51
C ALA A 45 2.98 -13.39 -0.56
N GLN A 46 2.43 -12.71 0.45
CA GLN A 46 1.41 -13.28 1.34
C GLN A 46 0.13 -13.71 0.59
N HIS A 47 -0.34 -12.90 -0.36
CA HIS A 47 -1.53 -13.24 -1.15
C HIS A 47 -1.27 -14.35 -2.18
N ARG A 48 -0.04 -14.45 -2.71
CA ARG A 48 0.39 -15.54 -3.60
C ARG A 48 0.59 -16.88 -2.86
N GLY A 49 0.69 -16.84 -1.53
CA GLY A 49 0.93 -18.02 -0.69
C GLY A 49 2.41 -18.33 -0.45
N GLU A 50 3.32 -17.45 -0.88
CA GLU A 50 4.77 -17.56 -0.66
C GLU A 50 5.15 -17.23 0.80
N LYS A 51 4.35 -16.39 1.48
CA LYS A 51 4.50 -16.04 2.89
C LYS A 51 3.19 -16.25 3.65
N VAL A 52 3.28 -16.51 4.96
CA VAL A 52 2.12 -16.61 5.84
C VAL A 52 1.48 -15.22 6.03
N GLY A 53 0.15 -15.12 5.98
CA GLY A 53 -0.60 -13.91 6.37
C GLY A 53 -1.34 -13.15 5.26
N GLY A 54 -1.78 -13.82 4.18
CA GLY A 54 -2.61 -13.24 3.11
C GLY A 54 -4.11 -13.24 3.41
N ALA A 55 -4.88 -12.47 2.63
CA ALA A 55 -6.34 -12.48 2.75
C ALA A 55 -6.89 -13.81 2.21
N LYS A 56 -7.78 -14.48 2.98
CA LYS A 56 -8.40 -15.76 2.59
C LYS A 56 -9.06 -15.69 1.19
N ALA A 57 -9.63 -14.54 0.84
CA ALA A 57 -10.30 -14.29 -0.43
C ALA A 57 -9.39 -14.35 -1.67
N LEU A 58 -8.07 -14.26 -1.50
CA LEU A 58 -7.07 -14.24 -2.59
C LEU A 58 -6.26 -15.53 -2.67
N LYS A 59 -6.36 -16.42 -1.67
CA LYS A 59 -5.68 -17.71 -1.66
C LYS A 59 -6.12 -18.53 -2.89
N GLY A 60 -5.16 -18.97 -3.71
CA GLY A 60 -5.40 -19.77 -4.92
C GLY A 60 -5.90 -19.00 -6.15
N LYS A 61 -5.98 -17.66 -6.07
CA LYS A 61 -6.41 -16.80 -7.20
C LYS A 61 -5.26 -16.26 -8.05
N SER A 62 -4.09 -16.90 -7.97
CA SER A 62 -2.93 -16.59 -8.81
C SER A 62 -3.22 -16.81 -10.31
N PRO A 63 -2.52 -16.10 -11.21
CA PRO A 63 -1.59 -14.99 -10.94
C PRO A 63 -2.28 -13.74 -10.36
N LEU A 64 -1.59 -13.08 -9.43
CA LEU A 64 -1.98 -11.78 -8.87
C LEU A 64 -0.99 -10.72 -9.36
N THR A 65 -1.53 -9.67 -9.98
CA THR A 65 -0.73 -8.61 -10.60
C THR A 65 -1.15 -7.27 -10.02
N PHE A 66 -0.18 -6.42 -9.67
CA PHE A 66 -0.46 -5.03 -9.31
C PHE A 66 -0.92 -4.27 -10.55
N ARG A 67 -2.08 -3.62 -10.45
CA ARG A 67 -2.61 -2.71 -11.48
C ARG A 67 -2.33 -1.25 -11.16
N ALA A 68 -2.34 -0.89 -9.88
CA ALA A 68 -1.98 0.44 -9.42
C ALA A 68 -1.52 0.36 -7.98
N ILE A 69 -0.59 1.23 -7.59
CA ILE A 69 -0.15 1.42 -6.22
C ILE A 69 0.07 2.90 -5.99
N PHE A 70 -0.36 3.42 -4.85
CA PHE A 70 -0.24 4.82 -4.48
C PHE A 70 0.48 4.89 -3.14
N GLN A 71 1.51 5.71 -3.05
CA GLN A 71 2.19 6.01 -1.79
C GLN A 71 1.45 7.15 -1.08
N LEU A 72 1.28 7.00 0.24
CA LEU A 72 0.59 7.92 1.12
C LEU A 72 1.43 8.20 2.36
N SER A 73 1.20 9.37 2.95
CA SER A 73 1.98 9.86 4.09
C SER A 73 1.59 9.19 5.41
N ASN A 74 0.32 8.77 5.54
CA ASN A 74 -0.19 8.21 6.79
C ASN A 74 -1.32 7.19 6.59
N LYS A 75 -1.62 6.45 7.67
CA LYS A 75 -2.65 5.42 7.70
C LYS A 75 -4.06 5.99 7.49
N SER A 76 -4.32 7.19 8.00
CA SER A 76 -5.65 7.79 7.96
C SER A 76 -6.07 8.11 6.52
N GLU A 77 -5.19 8.76 5.75
CA GLU A 77 -5.38 8.99 4.31
C GLU A 77 -5.56 7.66 3.56
N ALA A 78 -4.70 6.68 3.86
CA ALA A 78 -4.76 5.37 3.21
C ALA A 78 -6.10 4.67 3.48
N ALA A 79 -6.59 4.68 4.71
CA ALA A 79 -7.86 4.06 5.09
C ALA A 79 -9.07 4.79 4.47
N VAL A 80 -9.06 6.12 4.45
CA VAL A 80 -10.13 6.91 3.80
C VAL A 80 -10.17 6.63 2.30
N LEU A 81 -9.01 6.63 1.63
CA LEU A 81 -8.93 6.30 0.22
C LEU A 81 -9.29 4.84 -0.06
N GLU A 82 -8.90 3.90 0.79
CA GLU A 82 -9.29 2.50 0.66
C GLU A 82 -10.81 2.34 0.68
N CYS A 83 -11.49 2.99 1.64
CA CYS A 83 -12.95 3.01 1.74
C CYS A 83 -13.60 3.65 0.51
N LYS A 84 -13.06 4.77 0.01
CA LYS A 84 -13.54 5.42 -1.22
C LYS A 84 -13.38 4.49 -2.42
N VAL A 85 -12.18 3.97 -2.66
CA VAL A 85 -11.87 3.08 -3.80
C VAL A 85 -12.68 1.79 -3.73
N LYS A 86 -12.91 1.21 -2.54
CA LYS A 86 -13.76 0.02 -2.37
C LYS A 86 -15.18 0.23 -2.90
N LYS A 87 -15.75 1.42 -2.68
CA LYS A 87 -17.10 1.80 -3.16
C LYS A 87 -17.17 2.14 -4.65
N LEU A 88 -16.03 2.35 -5.31
CA LEU A 88 -16.00 2.64 -6.74
C LEU A 88 -16.41 1.44 -7.59
N THR A 89 -17.08 1.74 -8.70
CA THR A 89 -17.41 0.78 -9.75
C THR A 89 -16.15 0.25 -10.44
N ARG A 90 -16.26 -0.87 -11.17
CA ARG A 90 -15.16 -1.42 -11.96
C ARG A 90 -14.61 -0.40 -12.97
N THR A 91 -15.50 0.35 -13.63
CA THR A 91 -15.14 1.38 -14.61
C THR A 91 -14.35 2.53 -13.98
N GLN A 92 -14.77 3.02 -12.81
CA GLN A 92 -14.04 4.06 -12.09
C GLN A 92 -12.65 3.57 -11.62
N LYS A 93 -12.55 2.33 -11.14
CA LYS A 93 -11.25 1.72 -10.80
C LYS A 93 -10.34 1.60 -12.02
N ASN A 94 -10.88 1.23 -13.18
CA ASN A 94 -10.12 1.20 -14.43
C ASN A 94 -9.62 2.59 -14.83
N SER A 95 -10.46 3.62 -14.68
CA SER A 95 -10.06 4.99 -14.94
C SER A 95 -8.88 5.42 -14.06
N ILE A 96 -8.88 5.08 -12.77
CA ILE A 96 -7.75 5.32 -11.85
C ILE A 96 -6.48 4.58 -12.31
N ILE A 97 -6.62 3.32 -12.71
CA ILE A 97 -5.49 2.52 -13.21
C ILE A 97 -4.91 3.14 -14.48
N GLN A 98 -5.76 3.61 -15.40
CA GLN A 98 -5.35 4.16 -16.68
C GLN A 98 -4.79 5.58 -16.57
N SER A 99 -5.38 6.42 -15.71
CA SER A 99 -4.90 7.78 -15.45
C SER A 99 -3.66 7.79 -14.55
N GLY A 100 -3.46 6.74 -13.75
CA GLY A 100 -2.43 6.68 -12.74
C GLY A 100 -2.61 7.72 -11.62
N LYS A 101 -3.81 8.27 -11.45
CA LYS A 101 -4.11 9.34 -10.49
C LYS A 101 -5.26 8.96 -9.59
N LEU A 102 -5.11 9.27 -8.30
CA LEU A 102 -6.14 9.08 -7.27
C LEU A 102 -6.29 10.37 -6.48
N GLU A 103 -7.53 10.81 -6.26
CA GLU A 103 -7.81 12.09 -5.61
C GLU A 103 -8.55 11.91 -4.29
N LEU A 104 -8.12 12.66 -3.27
CA LEU A 104 -8.76 12.75 -1.98
C LEU A 104 -9.19 14.20 -1.72
N THR A 105 -10.47 14.48 -1.90
CA THR A 105 -11.06 15.76 -1.49
C THR A 105 -11.44 15.74 -0.01
N ASN A 106 -10.97 16.75 0.72
CA ASN A 106 -11.28 17.10 2.12
C ASN A 106 -11.80 18.54 2.18
N LYS A 107 -12.22 19.02 3.37
CA LYS A 107 -12.69 20.41 3.56
C LYS A 107 -11.63 21.45 3.18
N ASP A 108 -10.36 21.10 3.36
CA ASP A 108 -9.22 22.01 3.19
C ASP A 108 -8.61 21.96 1.78
N GLY A 109 -9.14 21.12 0.87
CA GLY A 109 -8.66 21.00 -0.50
C GLY A 109 -8.66 19.57 -1.05
N THR A 110 -8.10 19.41 -2.24
CA THR A 110 -7.94 18.09 -2.91
C THR A 110 -6.49 17.69 -2.94
N LEU A 111 -6.19 16.51 -2.41
CA LEU A 111 -4.88 15.87 -2.52
C LEU A 111 -4.89 14.89 -3.69
N THR A 112 -3.90 15.00 -4.57
CA THR A 112 -3.72 14.07 -5.70
C THR A 112 -2.52 13.17 -5.45
N PHE A 113 -2.74 11.86 -5.59
CA PHE A 113 -1.74 10.82 -5.45
C PHE A 113 -1.46 10.22 -6.82
N ASN A 114 -0.19 10.12 -7.18
CA ASN A 114 0.24 9.49 -8.42
C ASN A 114 0.57 8.02 -8.17
N CYS A 115 0.25 7.20 -9.15
CA CYS A 115 0.55 5.78 -9.11
C CYS A 115 2.06 5.60 -9.17
N ILE A 116 2.63 4.90 -8.20
CA ILE A 116 3.97 4.35 -8.34
C ILE A 116 3.89 3.22 -9.36
N ARG A 117 4.82 3.21 -10.32
CA ARG A 117 4.81 2.18 -11.35
C ARG A 117 5.03 0.80 -10.72
N ALA A 118 4.32 -0.21 -11.22
CA ALA A 118 4.36 -1.54 -10.64
C ALA A 118 5.77 -2.17 -10.66
N GLU A 119 6.57 -1.86 -11.69
CA GLU A 119 7.97 -2.27 -11.80
C GLU A 119 8.89 -1.61 -10.75
N LEU A 120 8.49 -0.46 -10.21
CA LEU A 120 9.26 0.22 -9.17
C LEU A 120 8.99 -0.37 -7.78
N VAL A 121 7.98 -1.22 -7.63
CA VAL A 121 7.70 -1.91 -6.37
C VAL A 121 8.89 -2.76 -5.96
N ASP A 122 9.57 -3.40 -6.91
CA ASP A 122 10.77 -4.20 -6.66
C ASP A 122 11.95 -3.37 -6.13
N SER A 123 11.94 -2.06 -6.36
CA SER A 123 12.95 -1.11 -5.87
C SER A 123 12.60 -0.44 -4.53
N LEU A 124 11.41 -0.69 -3.97
CA LEU A 124 11.04 -0.10 -2.67
C LEU A 124 11.91 -0.68 -1.52
N PRO A 125 12.42 0.16 -0.61
CA PRO A 125 13.14 -0.30 0.58
C PRO A 125 12.20 -1.18 1.42
N THR A 126 12.73 -2.34 1.84
CA THR A 126 11.98 -3.36 2.60
C THR A 126 12.18 -3.13 4.09
#